data_AF-A0A2E8FD14-F1
#
_entry.id   AF-A0A2E8FD14-F1
#
_cell.length_a   1.000
_cell.length_b   1.000
_cell.length_c   1.000
_cell.angle_alpha   90.00
_cell.angle_beta   90.00
_cell.angle_gamma   90.00
#
_symmetry.space_group_name_H-M   'P 1'
#
loop_
_entity.id
_entity.type
_entity.pdbx_description
1 polymer ?
#
loop_
_entity_poly.entity_id
_entity_poly.type
_entity_poly.pdbx_seq_one_letter_code
_entity_poly.pdbx_strand_id
1 'polypeptide(L)' 'MYLDIRARVLQVAASLDRIDRSEDAETVQEDRRRSLIQQGLELLCRPGLNRAEQIQVIFSDPYQSGWNAPEATE' A
#
# COMPACT_ATOMS: atom_id res chain seq x y z
N MET A 1 3.72 5.93 21.70
CA MET A 1 2.64 5.86 20.69
C MET A 1 2.52 7.12 19.83
N TYR A 2 2.33 8.34 20.37
CA TYR A 2 2.27 9.54 19.52
C TYR A 2 3.55 9.77 18.68
N LEU A 3 4.73 9.73 19.31
CA LEU A 3 6.00 9.98 18.63
C LEU A 3 6.29 8.94 17.53
N ASP A 4 5.95 7.67 17.77
CA ASP A 4 6.14 6.58 16.81
C ASP A 4 5.24 6.75 15.59
N ILE A 5 3.96 7.10 15.81
CA ILE A 5 3.01 7.38 14.73
C ILE A 5 3.47 8.61 13.94
N ARG A 6 3.87 9.68 14.63
CA ARG A 6 4.38 10.90 13.98
C ARG A 6 5.59 10.60 13.09
N ALA A 7 6.54 9.81 13.59
CA ALA A 7 7.72 9.43 12.82
C ALA A 7 7.36 8.66 11.53
N ARG A 8 6.42 7.71 11.62
CA ARG A 8 5.93 6.95 10.45
C ARG A 8 5.20 7.84 9.45
N VAL A 9 4.37 8.77 9.91
CA VAL A 9 3.69 9.74 9.03
C VAL A 9 4.70 10.63 8.29
N LEU A 10 5.74 11.10 8.98
CA LEU A 10 6.82 11.88 8.36
C LEU A 10 7.58 11.06 7.31
N GLN A 11 7.84 9.78 7.57
CA GLN A 11 8.51 8.90 6.61
C GLN A 11 7.68 8.69 5.34
N VAL A 12 6.36 8.52 5.47
CA VAL A 12 5.44 8.43 4.33
C VAL A 12 5.45 9.74 3.54
N ALA A 13 5.28 10.88 4.21
CA ALA A 13 5.29 12.19 3.56
C ALA A 13 6.59 12.42 2.77
N ALA A 14 7.75 12.16 3.38
CA ALA A 14 9.03 12.29 2.71
C ALA A 14 9.20 11.35 1.51
N SER A 15 8.55 10.18 1.52
CA SER A 15 8.59 9.24 0.39
C SER A 15 7.71 9.71 -0.77
N LEU A 16 6.52 10.24 -0.48
CA LEU A 16 5.64 10.86 -1.49
C LEU A 16 6.32 12.08 -2.14
N ASP A 17 6.93 12.93 -1.31
CA ASP A 17 7.72 14.08 -1.75
C ASP A 17 8.84 13.71 -2.75
N ARG A 18 9.45 12.53 -2.59
CA ARG A 18 10.49 12.05 -3.54
C ARG A 18 9.88 11.57 -4.85
N ILE A 19 8.72 10.92 -4.80
CA ILE A 19 7.99 10.50 -6.01
C ILE A 19 7.62 11.72 -6.84
N ASP A 20 7.04 12.74 -6.20
CA ASP A 20 6.59 13.95 -6.88
C ASP A 20 7.75 14.82 -7.40
N ARG A 21 8.96 14.64 -6.89
CA ARG A 21 10.19 15.29 -7.38
C ARG A 21 10.97 14.46 -8.41
N SER A 22 10.53 13.25 -8.72
CA SER A 22 11.21 12.39 -9.68
C SER A 22 11.03 12.89 -11.12
N GLU A 23 12.00 12.61 -12.00
CA GLU A 23 11.94 13.02 -13.41
C GLU A 23 10.74 12.37 -14.14
N ASP A 24 10.32 11.17 -13.70
CA ASP A 24 9.18 10.42 -14.22
C ASP A 24 7.87 10.68 -13.45
N ALA A 25 7.77 11.79 -12.69
CA ALA A 25 6.63 12.04 -11.82
C ALA A 25 5.28 11.96 -12.55
N GLU A 26 5.21 12.40 -13.81
CA GLU A 26 4.01 12.30 -14.66
C GLU A 26 3.63 10.85 -14.94
N THR A 27 4.57 9.99 -15.31
CA THR A 27 4.32 8.55 -15.54
C THR A 27 3.89 7.85 -14.26
N VAL A 28 4.42 8.25 -13.11
CA VAL A 28 4.03 7.66 -11.81
C VAL A 28 2.60 8.07 -11.40
N GLN A 29 2.04 9.16 -11.92
CA GLN A 29 0.64 9.52 -11.65
C GLN A 29 -0.34 8.46 -12.13
N GLU A 30 -0.02 7.79 -13.24
CA GLU A 30 -0.87 6.75 -13.86
C GLU A 30 -0.62 5.36 -13.26
N ASP A 31 0.39 5.20 -12.39
CA ASP A 31 0.74 3.92 -11.80
C ASP A 31 -0.32 3.46 -10.78
N ARG A 32 -0.86 2.26 -10.99
CA ARG A 32 -1.81 1.62 -10.06
C ARG A 32 -1.29 1.58 -8.61
N ARG A 33 0.01 1.44 -8.39
CA ARG A 33 0.61 1.42 -7.05
C ARG A 33 0.41 2.74 -6.32
N ARG A 34 0.38 3.87 -7.04
CA ARG A 34 0.10 5.19 -6.45
C ARG A 34 -1.34 5.25 -5.93
N SER A 35 -2.31 4.71 -6.66
CA SER A 35 -3.70 4.67 -6.22
C SER A 35 -3.91 3.72 -5.02
N LEU A 36 -3.16 2.62 -4.93
CA LEU A 36 -3.17 1.74 -3.74
C LEU A 36 -2.63 2.44 -2.49
N ILE A 37 -1.53 3.21 -2.64
CA ILE A 37 -0.98 4.02 -1.55
C ILE A 37 -2.04 5.02 -1.06
N GLN A 38 -2.71 5.72 -1.98
CA GLN A 38 -3.75 6.68 -1.62
C GLN A 38 -4.92 6.02 -0.87
N GLN A 39 -5.41 4.88 -1.35
CA GLN A 39 -6.45 4.11 -0.66
C GLN A 39 -6.03 3.69 0.76
N GLY A 40 -4.78 3.27 0.96
CA GLY A 40 -4.24 2.93 2.27
C GLY A 40 -4.22 4.13 3.24
N LEU A 41 -3.86 5.32 2.75
CA LEU A 41 -3.88 6.56 3.55
C LEU A 41 -5.30 6.97 3.93
N GLU A 42 -6.24 6.89 2.98
CA GLU A 42 -7.65 7.16 3.25
C GLU A 42 -8.23 6.19 4.29
N LEU A 43 -7.83 4.91 4.24
CA LEU A 43 -8.26 3.92 5.22
C LEU A 43 -7.75 4.25 6.63
N LEU A 44 -6.50 4.72 6.75
CA LEU A 44 -5.93 5.10 8.05
C LEU A 44 -6.67 6.27 8.71
N CYS A 45 -7.25 7.18 7.91
CA CYS A 45 -8.03 8.31 8.39
C CYS A 45 -9.41 7.92 8.94
N ARG A 46 -9.91 6.72 8.63
CA ARG A 46 -11.24 6.26 9.09
C ARG A 46 -11.17 5.72 10.52
N PRO A 47 -12.19 5.98 11.36
CA PRO A 47 -12.33 5.30 12.64
C PRO A 47 -12.61 3.81 12.43
N GLY A 48 -12.16 2.94 13.34
CA GLY A 48 -12.35 1.49 13.24
C GLY A 48 -11.26 0.66 13.90
N LEU A 49 -11.40 -0.65 13.79
CA LEU A 49 -10.43 -1.67 14.22
C LEU A 49 -9.83 -2.37 12.99
N ASN A 50 -8.84 -3.25 13.18
CA ASN A 50 -8.25 -4.09 12.12
C ASN A 50 -7.64 -3.31 10.93
N ARG A 51 -7.10 -2.11 11.16
CA ARG A 51 -6.49 -1.29 10.08
C ARG A 51 -5.34 -2.01 9.37
N ALA A 52 -4.53 -2.76 10.12
CA ALA A 52 -3.39 -3.48 9.55
C ALA A 52 -3.84 -4.55 8.54
N GLU A 53 -4.83 -5.37 8.91
CA GLU A 53 -5.43 -6.38 8.04
C GLU A 53 -6.05 -5.75 6.79
N GLN A 54 -6.83 -4.68 6.96
CA GLN A 54 -7.46 -3.99 5.83
C GLN A 54 -6.43 -3.37 4.88
N ILE A 55 -5.36 -2.76 5.41
CA ILE A 55 -4.23 -2.27 4.61
C ILE A 55 -3.57 -3.42 3.85
N GLN A 56 -3.34 -4.56 4.50
CA GLN A 56 -2.73 -5.71 3.86
C GLN A 56 -3.56 -6.18 2.66
N VAL A 57 -4.89 -6.22 2.78
CA VAL A 57 -5.77 -6.59 1.67
C VAL A 57 -5.65 -5.61 0.49
N ILE A 58 -5.52 -4.30 0.73
CA ILE A 58 -5.33 -3.30 -0.35
C ILE A 58 -4.07 -3.60 -1.18
N PHE A 59 -2.99 -4.05 -0.53
CA PHE A 59 -1.72 -4.34 -1.20
C PHE A 59 -1.57 -5.80 -1.65
N SER A 60 -2.57 -6.66 -1.40
CA SER A 60 -2.51 -8.07 -1.79
C SER A 60 -2.96 -8.28 -3.23
N ASP A 61 -2.35 -9.25 -3.91
CA ASP A 61 -2.89 -9.75 -5.17
C ASP A 61 -4.23 -10.46 -4.94
N PRO A 62 -5.11 -10.52 -5.96
CA PRO A 62 -6.31 -11.33 -5.90
C PRO A 62 -5.98 -12.77 -5.56
N TYR A 63 -6.75 -13.36 -4.65
CA TYR A 63 -6.61 -14.77 -4.32
C TYR A 63 -6.80 -15.63 -5.57
N GLN A 64 -5.82 -16.49 -5.87
CA GLN A 64 -5.89 -17.47 -6.95
C GLN A 64 -6.21 -18.84 -6.37
N SER A 65 -7.33 -19.43 -6.79
CA SER A 65 -7.70 -20.79 -6.36
C SER A 65 -6.66 -21.79 -6.85
N GLY A 66 -6.20 -22.68 -5.96
CA GLY A 66 -5.19 -23.68 -6.29
C GLY A 66 -3.76 -23.14 -6.39
N TRP A 67 -3.48 -21.94 -5.88
CA TRP A 67 -2.13 -21.35 -5.87
C TRP A 67 -1.05 -22.25 -5.23
N ASN A 68 -1.47 -23.19 -4.38
CA ASN A 68 -0.63 -24.14 -3.66
C ASN A 68 -0.88 -25.61 -4.04
N ALA A 69 -1.54 -25.88 -5.17
CA ALA A 69 -1.74 -27.25 -5.62
C ALA A 69 -0.38 -27.86 -6.02
N PRO A 70 -0.05 -29.09 -5.54
CA PRO A 70 1.16 -29.77 -5.99
C PRO A 70 1.07 -30.04 -7.49
N GLU A 71 2.18 -29.85 -8.22
CA GLU A 71 2.25 -30.22 -9.64
C GLU A 71 1.86 -31.69 -9.80
N ALA A 72 0.94 -31.96 -10.73
CA ALA A 72 0.51 -33.31 -11.02
C ALA A 72 1.73 -34.14 -11.45
N THR A 73 2.06 -35.15 -10.65
CA THR A 73 3.10 -36.12 -10.98
C THR A 73 2.55 -37.04 -12.06
N GLU A 74 3.11 -36.96 -13.28
CA GLU A 74 2.94 -37.96 -14.33
C GLU A 74 3.77 -39.23 -14.06
#